data_AF-A0A396ZZP5-F1
#
_entry.id   AF-A0A396ZZP5-F1
#
_cell.length_a   1.000
_cell.length_b   1.000
_cell.length_c   1.000
_cell.angle_alpha   90.00
_cell.angle_beta   90.00
_cell.angle_gamma   90.00
#
_symmetry.space_group_name_H-M   'P 1'
#
loop_
_entity.id
_entity.type
_entity.pdbx_description
1 polymer ?
#
loop_
_entity_poly.entity_id
_entity_poly.type
_entity_poly.pdbx_seq_one_letter_code
_entity_poly.pdbx_strand_id
1 'polypeptide(L)'
;MFNAIIRFCGTDVSRNTIGIIGMGEIGRTYARFMHRGFNCRILYTGPREKPNDVDAEFVDLETLLRTSDVVSIHSPLNEATTCMFNASCFALMQPHAVLINTARGGIVDQEALAHALASGQIAAAALDVTVPEPLPLDHRLYDLPNCIVVPHIGSATVATRHRMVDRAVENLIAGFISARLPYPVPTR
;
A
#
# COMPACT_ATOMS: atom_id res chain seq x y z
N MET A 1 -1.82 16.96 31.71
CA MET A 1 -2.99 16.12 32.06
C MET A 1 -3.78 15.69 30.82
N PHE A 2 -4.07 16.56 29.86
CA PHE A 2 -4.76 16.21 28.59
C PHE A 2 -4.04 15.12 27.77
N ASN A 3 -2.70 15.20 27.63
CA ASN A 3 -1.89 14.20 26.92
C ASN A 3 -1.87 12.79 27.55
N ALA A 4 -2.28 12.62 28.81
CA ALA A 4 -2.30 11.29 29.44
C ALA A 4 -3.55 10.49 29.04
N ILE A 5 -4.67 11.15 28.72
CA ILE A 5 -5.94 10.51 28.39
C ILE A 5 -5.92 9.94 26.97
N ILE A 6 -5.25 10.60 26.04
CA ILE A 6 -5.21 10.21 24.62
C ILE A 6 -3.97 9.43 24.21
N ARG A 7 -3.10 9.05 25.16
CA ARG A 7 -1.78 8.43 24.91
C ARG A 7 -1.85 7.12 24.09
N PHE A 8 -2.97 6.39 24.18
CA PHE A 8 -3.19 5.13 23.47
C PHE A 8 -4.35 5.21 22.46
N CYS A 9 -4.83 6.41 22.16
CA CYS A 9 -5.91 6.61 21.20
C CYS A 9 -5.35 6.65 19.77
N GLY A 10 -6.03 5.98 18.85
CA GLY A 10 -5.84 6.15 17.41
C GLY A 10 -6.74 7.25 16.84
N THR A 11 -6.82 7.32 15.52
CA THR A 11 -7.78 8.16 14.80
C THR A 11 -8.93 7.34 14.25
N ASP A 12 -10.10 7.95 14.13
CA ASP A 12 -11.23 7.34 13.45
C ASP A 12 -10.87 7.13 11.97
N VAL A 13 -11.22 5.97 11.42
CA VAL A 13 -11.05 5.68 9.99
C VAL A 13 -12.18 6.30 9.17
N SER A 14 -13.37 6.36 9.78
CA SER A 14 -14.59 6.82 9.10
C SER A 14 -14.47 8.26 8.62
N ARG A 15 -14.93 8.53 7.40
CA ARG A 15 -14.90 9.87 6.76
C ARG A 15 -13.52 10.42 6.41
N ASN A 16 -12.43 9.67 6.65
CA ASN A 16 -11.11 10.06 6.17
C ASN A 16 -11.03 10.07 4.64
N THR A 17 -10.03 10.79 4.12
CA THR A 17 -9.60 10.77 2.73
C THR A 17 -8.53 9.70 2.53
N ILE A 18 -8.81 8.74 1.65
CA ILE A 18 -7.93 7.61 1.33
C ILE A 18 -7.30 7.85 -0.04
N GLY A 19 -5.98 8.01 -0.07
CA GLY A 19 -5.17 8.07 -1.28
C GLY A 19 -4.71 6.68 -1.70
N ILE A 20 -5.04 6.27 -2.92
CA ILE A 20 -4.71 4.95 -3.46
C ILE A 20 -3.69 5.10 -4.60
N ILE A 21 -2.51 4.51 -4.44
CA ILE A 21 -1.51 4.42 -5.50
C ILE A 21 -1.75 3.15 -6.31
N GLY A 22 -2.28 3.27 -7.52
CA GLY A 22 -2.55 2.14 -8.40
C GLY A 22 -3.97 1.57 -8.24
N MET A 23 -4.86 1.96 -9.16
CA MET A 23 -6.25 1.50 -9.21
C MET A 23 -6.41 0.21 -10.04
N GLY A 24 -5.66 -0.83 -9.66
CA GLY A 24 -5.80 -2.19 -10.21
C GLY A 24 -6.92 -2.99 -9.53
N GLU A 25 -6.93 -4.32 -9.68
CA GLU A 25 -7.94 -5.19 -9.03
C GLU A 25 -7.93 -5.06 -7.49
N ILE A 26 -6.73 -5.04 -6.88
CA ILE A 26 -6.55 -4.87 -5.44
C ILE A 26 -6.96 -3.45 -5.01
N GLY A 27 -6.42 -2.41 -5.67
CA GLY A 27 -6.74 -1.02 -5.35
C GLY A 27 -8.24 -0.69 -5.45
N ARG A 28 -8.93 -1.21 -6.48
CA ARG A 28 -10.39 -1.06 -6.62
C ARG A 28 -11.16 -1.77 -5.50
N THR A 29 -10.71 -2.96 -5.11
CA THR A 29 -11.35 -3.71 -4.02
C THR A 29 -11.16 -2.99 -2.69
N TYR A 30 -9.97 -2.47 -2.43
CA TYR A 30 -9.67 -1.64 -1.27
C TYR A 30 -10.53 -0.37 -1.25
N ALA A 31 -10.60 0.36 -2.38
CA ALA A 31 -11.45 1.54 -2.54
C ALA A 31 -12.92 1.25 -2.18
N ARG A 32 -13.47 0.11 -2.62
CA ARG A 32 -14.83 -0.32 -2.27
C ARG A 32 -15.03 -0.53 -0.78
N PHE A 33 -14.09 -1.19 -0.11
CA PHE A 33 -14.20 -1.41 1.33
C PHE A 33 -14.13 -0.09 2.12
N MET A 34 -13.18 0.77 1.76
CA MET A 34 -13.03 2.06 2.44
C MET A 34 -14.24 2.99 2.22
N HIS A 35 -14.71 3.08 0.98
CA HIS A 35 -15.84 3.95 0.66
C HIS A 35 -17.16 3.43 1.25
N ARG A 36 -17.53 2.17 0.96
CA ARG A 36 -18.84 1.64 1.34
C ARG A 36 -18.92 1.20 2.80
N GLY A 37 -17.80 0.79 3.38
CA GLY A 37 -17.73 0.32 4.77
C GLY A 37 -17.53 1.46 5.77
N PHE A 38 -16.69 2.44 5.44
CA PHE A 38 -16.26 3.49 6.36
C PHE A 38 -16.66 4.91 5.91
N ASN A 39 -17.39 5.04 4.80
CA ASN A 39 -17.82 6.34 4.26
C ASN A 39 -16.62 7.28 4.00
N CYS A 40 -15.50 6.72 3.56
CA CYS A 40 -14.30 7.49 3.22
C CYS A 40 -14.43 8.16 1.84
N ARG A 41 -13.77 9.31 1.69
CA ARG A 41 -13.50 9.90 0.37
C ARG A 41 -12.33 9.15 -0.26
N ILE A 42 -12.43 8.80 -1.55
CA ILE A 42 -11.38 8.05 -2.24
C ILE A 42 -10.72 8.95 -3.30
N LEU A 43 -9.42 9.11 -3.19
CA LEU A 43 -8.55 9.68 -4.22
C LEU A 43 -7.64 8.58 -4.77
N TYR A 44 -7.26 8.66 -6.03
CA TYR A 44 -6.27 7.73 -6.56
C TYR A 44 -5.43 8.34 -7.66
N THR A 45 -4.25 7.76 -7.85
CA THR A 45 -3.34 8.11 -8.93
C THR A 45 -2.74 6.88 -9.60
N GLY A 46 -2.19 7.07 -10.79
CA GLY A 46 -1.64 6.02 -11.65
C GLY A 46 -1.43 6.52 -13.09
N PRO A 47 -1.03 5.65 -14.02
CA PRO A 47 -0.68 6.07 -15.38
C PRO A 47 -1.81 6.71 -16.20
N ARG A 48 -3.07 6.42 -15.83
CA ARG A 48 -4.28 6.98 -16.44
C ARG A 48 -5.49 6.74 -15.54
N GLU A 49 -6.53 7.52 -15.77
CA GLU A 49 -7.84 7.33 -15.16
C GLU A 49 -8.40 5.93 -15.46
N LYS A 50 -9.12 5.37 -14.49
CA LYS A 50 -9.73 4.04 -14.54
C LYS A 50 -11.22 4.15 -14.17
N PRO A 51 -12.09 3.42 -14.87
CA PRO A 51 -13.48 3.27 -14.43
C PRO A 51 -13.54 2.71 -13.01
N ASN A 52 -14.34 3.34 -12.15
CA ASN A 52 -14.55 2.93 -10.77
C ASN A 52 -16.03 3.05 -10.37
N ASP A 53 -16.43 2.39 -9.30
CA ASP A 53 -17.82 2.23 -8.85
C ASP A 53 -18.08 2.82 -7.45
N VAL A 54 -17.24 3.79 -7.04
CA VAL A 54 -17.24 4.38 -5.70
C VAL A 54 -16.92 5.88 -5.70
N ASP A 55 -17.17 6.55 -6.83
CA ASP A 55 -16.89 7.98 -7.03
C ASP A 55 -15.47 8.37 -6.62
N ALA A 56 -14.50 7.48 -6.90
CA ALA A 56 -13.09 7.75 -6.65
C ALA A 56 -12.58 8.79 -7.66
N GLU A 57 -11.89 9.80 -7.15
CA GLU A 57 -11.37 10.92 -7.93
C GLU A 57 -9.94 10.63 -8.40
N PHE A 58 -9.69 10.77 -9.71
CA PHE A 58 -8.36 10.65 -10.28
C PHE A 58 -7.62 11.97 -10.18
N VAL A 59 -6.51 11.99 -9.45
CA VAL A 59 -5.70 13.19 -9.21
C VAL A 59 -4.22 12.91 -9.44
N ASP A 60 -3.42 13.97 -9.56
CA ASP A 60 -1.96 13.85 -9.57
C ASP A 60 -1.42 13.43 -8.18
N LEU A 61 -0.16 12.98 -8.15
CA LEU A 61 0.47 12.47 -6.93
C LEU A 61 0.58 13.55 -5.85
N GLU A 62 0.91 14.79 -6.20
CA GLU A 62 1.06 15.86 -5.22
C GLU A 62 -0.29 16.17 -4.54
N THR A 63 -1.34 16.33 -5.32
CA THR A 63 -2.70 16.52 -4.82
C THR A 63 -3.11 15.38 -3.89
N LEU A 64 -2.85 14.13 -4.28
CA LEU A 64 -3.16 12.95 -3.45
C LEU A 64 -2.41 13.00 -2.10
N LEU A 65 -1.10 13.23 -2.12
CA LEU A 65 -0.29 13.24 -0.90
C LEU A 65 -0.69 14.36 0.06
N ARG A 66 -0.99 15.56 -0.47
CA ARG A 66 -1.39 16.72 0.33
C ARG A 66 -2.76 16.59 0.98
N THR A 67 -3.62 15.69 0.51
CA THR A 67 -5.03 15.63 0.94
C THR A 67 -5.41 14.33 1.65
N SER A 68 -4.58 13.29 1.55
CA SER A 68 -4.89 11.98 2.11
C SER A 68 -4.51 11.86 3.58
N ASP A 69 -5.43 11.34 4.39
CA ASP A 69 -5.17 10.95 5.78
C ASP A 69 -4.53 9.55 5.82
N VAL A 70 -4.81 8.72 4.82
CA VAL A 70 -4.17 7.40 4.64
C VAL A 70 -3.76 7.25 3.18
N VAL A 71 -2.51 6.86 2.95
CA VAL A 71 -2.01 6.54 1.61
C VAL A 71 -1.69 5.05 1.54
N SER A 72 -2.37 4.32 0.66
CA SER A 72 -2.20 2.87 0.48
C SER A 72 -1.67 2.53 -0.91
N ILE A 73 -0.58 1.75 -0.94
CA ILE A 73 0.14 1.40 -2.18
C ILE A 73 -0.33 0.05 -2.72
N HIS A 74 -0.80 0.05 -3.97
CA HIS A 74 -1.27 -1.12 -4.72
C HIS A 74 -0.75 -1.16 -6.18
N SER A 75 0.38 -0.50 -6.42
CA SER A 75 1.03 -0.40 -7.74
C SER A 75 2.15 -1.45 -7.90
N PRO A 76 2.40 -1.98 -9.11
CA PRO A 76 3.56 -2.84 -9.36
C PRO A 76 4.88 -2.08 -9.28
N LEU A 77 5.95 -2.74 -8.81
CA LEU A 77 7.31 -2.20 -8.87
C LEU A 77 7.82 -2.21 -10.32
N ASN A 78 8.30 -1.05 -10.76
CA ASN A 78 8.89 -0.75 -12.07
C ASN A 78 9.64 0.59 -11.97
N GLU A 79 10.37 0.98 -13.02
CA GLU A 79 11.18 2.21 -13.08
C GLU A 79 10.44 3.47 -12.58
N ALA A 80 9.17 3.66 -12.95
CA ALA A 80 8.39 4.85 -12.55
C ALA A 80 7.95 4.83 -11.08
N THR A 81 8.02 3.68 -10.41
CA THR A 81 7.55 3.49 -9.03
C THR A 81 8.68 3.20 -8.05
N THR A 82 9.88 2.87 -8.54
CA THR A 82 11.06 2.63 -7.70
C THR A 82 11.39 3.88 -6.89
N CYS A 83 11.44 3.76 -5.57
CA CYS A 83 11.66 4.87 -4.64
C CYS A 83 10.76 6.10 -4.89
N MET A 84 9.54 5.85 -5.41
CA MET A 84 8.56 6.90 -5.64
C MET A 84 8.20 7.60 -4.33
N PHE A 85 8.06 6.85 -3.22
CA PHE A 85 7.95 7.45 -1.88
C PHE A 85 9.33 7.71 -1.31
N ASN A 86 9.81 8.92 -1.51
CA ASN A 86 11.06 9.45 -0.99
C ASN A 86 10.82 10.64 -0.04
N ALA A 87 11.89 11.27 0.44
CA ALA A 87 11.81 12.40 1.38
C ALA A 87 10.90 13.55 0.89
N SER A 88 10.92 13.88 -0.41
CA SER A 88 10.06 14.91 -0.98
C SER A 88 8.59 14.52 -0.93
N CYS A 89 8.25 13.24 -1.16
CA CYS A 89 6.88 12.77 -1.02
C CYS A 89 6.40 12.84 0.44
N PHE A 90 7.23 12.42 1.39
CA PHE A 90 6.88 12.50 2.81
C PHE A 90 6.69 13.93 3.29
N ALA A 91 7.45 14.89 2.75
CA ALA A 91 7.25 16.32 3.05
C ALA A 91 5.93 16.90 2.51
N LEU A 92 5.27 16.24 1.55
CA LEU A 92 3.96 16.64 1.03
C LEU A 92 2.80 16.06 1.83
N MET A 93 3.04 14.98 2.57
CA MET A 93 2.01 14.29 3.34
C MET A 93 1.60 15.10 4.58
N GLN A 94 0.36 14.88 5.02
CA GLN A 94 -0.12 15.49 6.26
C GLN A 94 0.61 14.90 7.49
N PRO A 95 0.86 15.70 8.55
CA PRO A 95 1.52 15.19 9.76
C PRO A 95 0.78 14.02 10.44
N HIS A 96 -0.55 13.97 10.29
CA HIS A 96 -1.37 12.88 10.81
C HIS A 96 -1.50 11.69 9.85
N ALA A 97 -0.87 11.74 8.68
CA ALA A 97 -1.07 10.74 7.64
C ALA A 97 -0.43 9.39 7.99
N VAL A 98 -1.05 8.32 7.51
CA VAL A 98 -0.54 6.94 7.62
C VAL A 98 -0.18 6.40 6.24
N LEU A 99 1.03 5.84 6.10
CA LEU A 99 1.44 5.10 4.91
C LEU A 99 1.20 3.60 5.08
N ILE A 100 0.59 2.95 4.09
CA ILE A 100 0.42 1.49 4.05
C ILE A 100 1.07 0.95 2.76
N ASN A 101 2.03 0.04 2.89
CA ASN A 101 2.62 -0.66 1.75
C ASN A 101 2.41 -2.17 1.86
N THR A 102 1.53 -2.69 1.00
CA THR A 102 1.28 -4.13 0.80
C THR A 102 1.60 -4.57 -0.63
N ALA A 103 2.32 -3.72 -1.37
CA ALA A 103 2.66 -3.95 -2.77
C ALA A 103 4.07 -4.50 -2.92
N ARG A 104 5.09 -3.63 -2.96
CA ARG A 104 6.51 -4.02 -3.09
C ARG A 104 7.37 -3.06 -2.28
N GLY A 105 8.37 -3.59 -1.57
CA GLY A 105 9.23 -2.79 -0.69
C GLY A 105 9.97 -1.67 -1.44
N GLY A 106 10.50 -1.96 -2.63
CA GLY A 106 11.30 -1.01 -3.44
C GLY A 106 10.52 0.20 -3.98
N ILE A 107 9.22 0.31 -3.72
CA ILE A 107 8.43 1.52 -4.03
C ILE A 107 8.72 2.63 -3.01
N VAL A 108 9.13 2.26 -1.80
CA VAL A 108 9.40 3.17 -0.69
C VAL A 108 10.89 3.22 -0.41
N ASP A 109 11.45 4.41 -0.37
CA ASP A 109 12.76 4.64 0.24
C ASP A 109 12.63 4.48 1.76
N GLN A 110 13.11 3.35 2.28
CA GLN A 110 12.97 2.96 3.69
C GLN A 110 13.75 3.88 4.64
N GLU A 111 14.86 4.46 4.19
CA GLU A 111 15.64 5.39 5.02
C GLU A 111 14.92 6.73 5.12
N ALA A 112 14.36 7.21 4.00
CA ALA A 112 13.51 8.39 4.00
C ALA A 112 12.26 8.18 4.88
N LEU A 113 11.65 6.98 4.82
CA LEU A 113 10.52 6.62 5.67
C LEU A 113 10.91 6.61 7.15
N ALA A 114 12.02 5.97 7.51
CA ALA A 114 12.51 5.92 8.89
C ALA A 114 12.76 7.33 9.43
N HIS A 115 13.33 8.23 8.62
CA HIS A 115 13.49 9.64 8.98
C HIS A 115 12.16 10.36 9.16
N ALA A 116 11.23 10.21 8.22
CA ALA A 116 9.91 10.85 8.27
C ALA A 116 9.13 10.44 9.52
N LEU A 117 9.17 9.15 9.88
CA LEU A 117 8.52 8.63 11.09
C LEU A 117 9.22 9.11 12.37
N ALA A 118 10.55 9.05 12.42
CA ALA A 118 11.32 9.47 13.60
C ALA A 118 11.19 10.98 13.89
N SER A 119 11.03 11.80 12.85
CA SER A 119 10.84 13.24 12.96
C SER A 119 9.37 13.67 13.14
N GLY A 120 8.42 12.73 13.00
CA GLY A 120 6.99 13.03 13.07
C GLY A 120 6.44 13.78 11.86
N GLN A 121 7.11 13.70 10.69
CA GLN A 121 6.59 14.24 9.42
C GLN A 121 5.31 13.55 9.00
N ILE A 122 5.17 12.25 9.31
CA ILE A 122 3.94 11.49 9.18
C ILE A 122 3.68 10.72 10.47
N ALA A 123 2.42 10.36 10.73
CA ALA A 123 2.03 9.78 12.00
C ALA A 123 2.51 8.34 12.14
N ALA A 124 2.33 7.51 11.11
CA ALA A 124 2.65 6.09 11.19
C ALA A 124 2.86 5.44 9.81
N ALA A 125 3.43 4.22 9.81
CA ALA A 125 3.46 3.37 8.63
C ALA A 125 3.25 1.89 8.96
N ALA A 126 2.62 1.17 8.02
CA ALA A 126 2.49 -0.29 8.05
C ALA A 126 3.05 -0.90 6.78
N LEU A 127 4.01 -1.82 6.93
CA LEU A 127 4.76 -2.45 5.83
C LEU A 127 4.56 -3.97 5.88
N ASP A 128 3.98 -4.53 4.82
CA ASP A 128 3.97 -6.00 4.59
C ASP A 128 5.12 -6.44 3.68
N VAL A 129 5.89 -5.49 3.16
CA VAL A 129 6.96 -5.71 2.17
C VAL A 129 8.11 -4.76 2.44
N THR A 130 9.34 -5.25 2.29
CA THR A 130 10.57 -4.49 2.55
C THR A 130 11.65 -4.80 1.51
N VAL A 131 12.77 -4.07 1.56
CA VAL A 131 14.00 -4.36 0.82
C VAL A 131 15.20 -4.20 1.78
N PRO A 132 16.02 -5.25 1.99
CA PRO A 132 15.78 -6.64 1.59
C PRO A 132 14.56 -7.24 2.31
N GLU A 133 14.16 -8.43 1.89
CA GLU A 133 13.03 -9.17 2.47
C GLU A 133 13.51 -10.57 2.88
N PRO A 134 13.56 -10.90 4.19
CA PRO A 134 13.12 -10.09 5.34
C PRO A 134 14.05 -8.89 5.63
N LEU A 135 13.51 -7.88 6.30
CA LEU A 135 14.26 -6.71 6.75
C LEU A 135 15.30 -7.10 7.82
N PRO A 136 16.55 -6.57 7.77
CA PRO A 136 17.59 -6.88 8.76
C PRO A 136 17.13 -6.56 10.19
N LEU A 137 17.45 -7.44 11.14
CA LEU A 137 16.93 -7.35 12.52
C LEU A 137 17.38 -6.09 13.29
N ASP A 138 18.47 -5.47 12.86
CA ASP A 138 19.03 -4.22 13.38
C ASP A 138 18.53 -2.97 12.64
N HIS A 139 17.56 -3.13 11.73
CA HIS A 139 17.02 -2.02 10.96
C HIS A 139 16.13 -1.12 11.83
N ARG A 140 16.38 0.19 11.78
CA ARG A 140 15.76 1.23 12.62
C ARG A 140 14.23 1.27 12.57
N LEU A 141 13.62 0.80 11.48
CA LEU A 141 12.15 0.72 11.37
C LEU A 141 11.53 -0.18 12.46
N TYR A 142 12.26 -1.18 12.96
CA TYR A 142 11.78 -2.02 14.06
C TYR A 142 11.73 -1.30 15.41
N ASP A 143 12.52 -0.23 15.59
CA ASP A 143 12.59 0.52 16.85
C ASP A 143 11.54 1.63 16.94
N LEU A 144 10.88 1.96 15.83
CA LEU A 144 9.93 3.07 15.76
C LEU A 144 8.55 2.64 16.27
N PRO A 145 8.01 3.27 17.32
CA PRO A 145 6.73 2.86 17.94
C PRO A 145 5.52 3.09 17.03
N ASN A 146 5.69 3.85 15.96
CA ASN A 146 4.70 4.16 14.94
C ASN A 146 4.97 3.46 13.60
N CYS A 147 5.78 2.40 13.59
CA CYS A 147 5.98 1.53 12.44
C CYS A 147 5.58 0.09 12.77
N ILE A 148 4.83 -0.55 11.88
CA ILE A 148 4.54 -1.98 11.95
C ILE A 148 5.11 -2.64 10.70
N VAL A 149 5.93 -3.66 10.89
CA VAL A 149 6.48 -4.48 9.81
C VAL A 149 5.99 -5.91 9.99
N VAL A 150 5.40 -6.50 8.94
CA VAL A 150 4.93 -7.88 8.91
C VAL A 150 5.52 -8.63 7.70
N PRO A 151 5.72 -9.96 7.78
CA PRO A 151 6.58 -10.69 6.85
C PRO A 151 5.83 -11.20 5.61
N HIS A 152 5.35 -10.30 4.73
CA HIS A 152 4.72 -10.64 3.45
C HIS A 152 3.54 -11.62 3.57
N ILE A 153 2.62 -11.28 4.45
CA ILE A 153 1.46 -12.10 4.82
C ILE A 153 0.15 -11.63 4.19
N GLY A 154 0.15 -10.62 3.32
CA GLY A 154 -1.08 -10.10 2.68
C GLY A 154 -1.91 -11.15 1.91
N SER A 155 -1.28 -12.20 1.40
CA SER A 155 -1.95 -13.34 0.74
C SER A 155 -2.02 -14.62 1.60
N ALA A 156 -1.53 -14.58 2.85
CA ALA A 156 -1.34 -15.74 3.71
C ALA A 156 -2.63 -16.26 4.38
N THR A 157 -3.72 -16.35 3.63
CA THR A 157 -4.89 -17.13 4.06
C THR A 157 -4.86 -18.51 3.39
N VAL A 158 -5.29 -19.54 4.11
CA VAL A 158 -5.28 -20.94 3.62
C VAL A 158 -5.99 -21.05 2.26
N ALA A 159 -7.19 -20.50 2.15
CA ALA A 159 -7.97 -20.53 0.90
C ALA A 159 -7.30 -19.78 -0.25
N THR A 160 -6.65 -18.63 0.01
CA THR A 160 -5.93 -17.89 -1.04
C THR A 160 -4.67 -18.62 -1.48
N ARG A 161 -3.90 -19.19 -0.54
CA ARG A 161 -2.71 -19.99 -0.88
C ARG A 161 -3.06 -21.23 -1.70
N HIS A 162 -4.15 -21.94 -1.38
CA HIS A 162 -4.64 -23.04 -2.21
C HIS A 162 -4.99 -22.58 -3.62
N ARG A 163 -5.82 -21.54 -3.77
CA ARG A 163 -6.15 -21.00 -5.09
C ARG A 163 -4.93 -20.56 -5.89
N MET A 164 -3.90 -20.02 -5.24
CA MET A 164 -2.64 -19.67 -5.93
C MET A 164 -1.91 -20.91 -6.45
N VAL A 165 -1.86 -21.97 -5.65
CA VAL A 165 -1.29 -23.27 -6.06
C VAL A 165 -2.09 -23.85 -7.21
N ASP A 166 -3.42 -23.88 -7.12
CA ASP A 166 -4.30 -24.38 -8.18
C ASP A 166 -4.01 -23.67 -9.51
N ARG A 167 -3.95 -22.32 -9.49
CA ARG A 167 -3.62 -21.52 -10.68
C ARG A 167 -2.24 -21.82 -11.23
N ALA A 168 -1.25 -22.07 -10.38
CA ALA A 168 0.11 -22.42 -10.82
C ALA A 168 0.14 -23.81 -11.49
N VAL A 169 -0.57 -24.79 -10.91
CA VAL A 169 -0.69 -26.14 -11.46
C VAL A 169 -1.45 -26.13 -12.78
N GLU A 170 -2.56 -25.38 -12.88
CA GLU A 170 -3.31 -25.21 -14.13
C GLU A 170 -2.45 -24.62 -15.24
N ASN A 171 -1.67 -23.58 -14.93
CA ASN A 171 -0.70 -23.02 -15.88
C ASN A 171 0.36 -24.05 -16.30
N LEU A 172 0.92 -24.82 -15.36
CA LEU A 172 1.93 -25.83 -15.64
C LEU A 172 1.39 -26.92 -16.58
N ILE A 173 0.21 -27.46 -16.28
CA ILE A 173 -0.44 -28.49 -17.10
C ILE A 173 -0.70 -27.94 -18.51
N ALA A 174 -1.27 -26.73 -18.61
CA ALA A 174 -1.53 -26.11 -19.91
C ALA A 174 -0.23 -25.94 -20.73
N GLY A 175 0.84 -25.46 -20.10
CA GLY A 175 2.14 -25.32 -20.77
C GLY A 175 2.73 -26.67 -21.20
N PHE A 176 2.62 -27.71 -20.36
CA PHE A 176 3.15 -29.04 -20.65
C PHE A 176 2.49 -29.69 -21.88
N ILE A 177 1.16 -29.51 -22.03
CA ILE A 177 0.41 -30.04 -23.18
C ILE A 177 0.40 -29.08 -24.37
N SER A 178 1.21 -28.01 -24.35
CA SER A 178 1.24 -26.95 -25.37
C SER A 178 -0.12 -26.26 -25.60
N ALA A 179 -0.97 -26.19 -24.58
CA ALA A 179 -2.20 -25.41 -24.60
C ALA A 179 -1.94 -23.95 -24.22
N ARG A 180 -2.93 -23.09 -24.48
CA ARG A 180 -2.89 -21.69 -24.05
C ARG A 180 -2.88 -21.62 -22.52
N LEU A 181 -1.91 -20.89 -21.95
CA LEU A 181 -1.85 -20.65 -20.52
C LEU A 181 -3.09 -19.88 -20.04
N PRO A 182 -3.80 -20.36 -18.99
CA PRO A 182 -4.96 -19.67 -18.44
C PRO A 182 -4.59 -18.37 -17.70
N TYR A 183 -3.41 -18.31 -17.07
CA TYR A 183 -2.95 -17.15 -16.30
C TYR A 183 -1.54 -16.70 -16.71
N PRO A 184 -1.33 -16.31 -17.98
CA PRO A 184 -0.03 -15.83 -18.44
C PRO A 184 0.28 -14.48 -17.78
N VAL A 185 1.56 -14.26 -17.49
CA VAL A 185 2.01 -12.90 -17.16
C VAL A 185 1.84 -12.05 -18.42
N PRO A 186 1.12 -10.92 -18.37
CA PRO A 186 1.00 -10.04 -19.53
C PRO A 186 2.39 -9.60 -19.99
N THR A 187 2.76 -9.91 -21.22
CA THR A 187 3.92 -9.32 -21.87
C THR A 187 3.61 -7.84 -22.10
N ARG A 188 4.47 -6.96 -21.56
CA ARG A 188 4.43 -5.52 -21.86
C ARG A 188 4.72 -5.25 -23.32
#